data_AF-B7KMC1-F1
#
_entry.id   AF-B7KMC1-F1
#
_cell.length_a   1.000
_cell.length_b   1.000
_cell.length_c   1.000
_cell.angle_alpha   90.00
_cell.angle_beta   90.00
_cell.angle_gamma   90.00
#
_symmetry.space_group_name_H-M   'P 1'
#
loop_
_entity.id
_entity.type
_entity.pdbx_description
1 polymer ?
#
loop_
_entity_poly.entity_id
_entity_poly.type
_entity_poly.pdbx_seq_one_letter_code
_entity_poly.pdbx_strand_id
1 'polypeptide(L)'
;MGLTIHYSFKTDTEQAFEAYQLIERLHQFALTLPFMQVNSIVELNENEVQNTDATDPLLCLKIHAAKTKIVDFEIDKIYPISLIGFTIYAAQGCEELDIFLGRYSDSHIWEAHSFCKTQYAALEEYGGILNFIKVHTSIVLMLDEAQKLGILEEVVDESHYWEDRNLKKLIEEIMIWQGLTSEVGEILGEISRNSSFNYLN
;
A
#
# COMPACT_ATOMS: atom_id res chain seq x y z
N MET A 1 10.12 -11.38 10.41
CA MET A 1 10.03 -9.91 10.25
C MET A 1 10.38 -9.60 8.81
N GLY A 2 9.56 -8.77 8.16
CA GLY A 2 9.61 -8.48 6.72
C GLY A 2 10.02 -7.04 6.45
N LEU A 3 9.87 -6.60 5.20
CA LEU A 3 9.87 -5.18 4.84
C LEU A 3 8.46 -4.82 4.38
N THR A 4 7.63 -4.49 5.37
CA THR A 4 6.21 -4.15 5.24
C THR A 4 6.01 -2.66 5.48
N ILE A 5 5.16 -2.05 4.67
CA ILE A 5 4.63 -0.71 4.94
C ILE A 5 3.19 -0.87 5.42
N HIS A 6 2.94 -0.51 6.68
CA HIS A 6 1.61 -0.39 7.26
C HIS A 6 1.14 1.05 7.15
N TYR A 7 -0.14 1.25 6.89
CA TYR A 7 -0.71 2.59 6.80
C TYR A 7 -2.20 2.59 7.17
N SER A 8 -2.66 3.75 7.65
CA SER A 8 -4.08 4.00 7.88
C SER A 8 -4.53 5.32 7.27
N PHE A 9 -5.78 5.34 6.83
CA PHE A 9 -6.47 6.52 6.33
C PHE A 9 -7.66 6.85 7.20
N LYS A 10 -7.98 8.13 7.30
CA LYS A 10 -9.13 8.64 8.04
C LYS A 10 -9.63 9.95 7.49
N THR A 11 -10.95 10.09 7.39
CA THR A 11 -11.62 11.35 7.06
C THR A 11 -12.99 11.42 7.71
N ASP A 12 -13.37 12.60 8.16
CA ASP A 12 -14.63 12.90 8.84
C ASP A 12 -15.74 13.33 7.88
N THR A 13 -15.55 13.21 6.57
CA THR A 13 -16.59 13.54 5.60
C THR A 13 -17.86 12.70 5.81
N GLU A 14 -19.00 13.37 5.86
CA GLU A 14 -20.30 12.74 6.04
C GLU A 14 -20.81 12.09 4.74
N GLN A 15 -20.41 12.66 3.59
CA GLN A 15 -20.95 12.32 2.28
C GLN A 15 -20.09 11.27 1.58
N ALA A 16 -20.71 10.17 1.16
CA ALA A 16 -20.03 9.12 0.40
C ALA A 16 -19.36 9.65 -0.89
N PHE A 17 -19.96 10.67 -1.51
CA PHE A 17 -19.39 11.31 -2.70
C PHE A 17 -18.04 11.99 -2.43
N GLU A 18 -17.86 12.63 -1.27
CA GLU A 18 -16.59 13.26 -0.92
C GLU A 18 -15.51 12.20 -0.62
N ALA A 19 -15.89 11.10 0.05
CA ALA A 19 -15.00 9.94 0.23
C ALA A 19 -14.59 9.33 -1.12
N TYR A 20 -15.52 9.23 -2.08
CA TYR A 20 -15.23 8.80 -3.44
C TYR A 20 -14.20 9.71 -4.12
N GLN A 21 -14.37 11.04 -4.04
CA GLN A 21 -13.44 11.99 -4.66
C GLN A 21 -12.01 11.89 -4.10
N LEU A 22 -11.86 11.55 -2.82
CA LEU A 22 -10.56 11.29 -2.20
C LEU A 22 -9.92 10.04 -2.81
N ILE A 23 -10.67 8.93 -2.91
CA ILE A 23 -10.20 7.69 -3.53
C ILE A 23 -9.92 7.88 -5.02
N GLU A 24 -10.74 8.64 -5.74
CA GLU A 24 -10.54 8.95 -7.16
C GLU A 24 -9.23 9.71 -7.38
N ARG A 25 -8.93 10.71 -6.55
CA ARG A 25 -7.66 11.45 -6.63
C ARG A 25 -6.45 10.55 -6.40
N LEU A 26 -6.53 9.68 -5.40
CA LEU A 26 -5.52 8.66 -5.16
C LEU A 26 -5.38 7.70 -6.34
N HIS A 27 -6.49 7.24 -6.91
CA HIS A 27 -6.49 6.38 -8.08
C HIS A 27 -5.82 7.03 -9.29
N GLN A 28 -6.16 8.29 -9.59
CA GLN A 28 -5.54 9.05 -10.67
C GLN A 28 -4.04 9.22 -10.44
N PHE A 29 -3.60 9.47 -9.20
CA PHE A 29 -2.18 9.55 -8.89
C PHE A 29 -1.48 8.21 -9.04
N ALA A 30 -2.09 7.11 -8.59
CA ALA A 30 -1.56 5.76 -8.74
C ALA A 30 -1.31 5.39 -10.22
N LEU A 31 -2.18 5.83 -11.14
CA LEU A 31 -2.00 5.64 -12.58
C LEU A 31 -0.78 6.36 -13.15
N THR A 32 -0.21 7.35 -12.45
CA THR A 32 1.03 8.04 -12.85
C THR A 32 2.29 7.37 -12.33
N LEU A 33 2.16 6.47 -11.36
CA LEU A 33 3.26 5.74 -10.74
C LEU A 33 3.58 4.47 -11.53
N PRO A 34 4.82 3.94 -11.45
CA PRO A 34 5.25 2.77 -12.22
C PRO A 34 4.76 1.44 -11.61
N PHE A 35 3.50 1.38 -11.19
CA PHE A 35 2.86 0.15 -10.73
C PHE A 35 2.57 -0.78 -11.89
N MET A 36 2.62 -2.09 -11.65
CA MET A 36 2.35 -3.08 -12.68
C MET A 36 0.90 -3.04 -13.17
N GLN A 37 -0.05 -2.91 -12.23
CA GLN A 37 -1.46 -2.80 -12.55
C GLN A 37 -2.20 -2.05 -11.45
N VAL A 38 -3.06 -1.11 -11.86
CA VAL A 38 -3.99 -0.38 -11.00
C VAL A 38 -5.40 -0.77 -11.41
N ASN A 39 -6.14 -1.43 -10.53
CA ASN A 39 -7.51 -1.85 -10.83
C ASN A 39 -8.48 -0.66 -10.81
N SER A 40 -9.65 -0.84 -11.40
CA SER A 40 -10.74 0.14 -11.30
C SER A 40 -11.21 0.30 -9.85
N ILE A 41 -11.72 1.48 -9.53
CA ILE A 41 -12.41 1.75 -8.27
C ILE A 41 -13.67 0.88 -8.18
N VAL A 42 -13.90 0.32 -7.00
CA VAL A 42 -15.12 -0.39 -6.62
C VAL A 42 -15.83 0.35 -5.50
N GLU A 43 -17.15 0.32 -5.54
CA GLU A 43 -18.04 0.78 -4.48
C GLU A 43 -18.88 -0.40 -4.03
N LEU A 44 -18.73 -0.80 -2.76
CA LEU A 44 -19.40 -1.97 -2.21
C LEU A 44 -20.35 -1.54 -1.09
N ASN A 45 -21.56 -2.09 -1.12
CA ASN A 45 -22.50 -2.01 -0.01
C ASN A 45 -22.27 -3.12 1.02
N GLU A 46 -22.96 -3.04 2.16
CA GLU A 46 -22.86 -4.00 3.27
C GLU A 46 -22.93 -5.47 2.83
N ASN A 47 -23.88 -5.84 1.97
CA ASN A 47 -24.03 -7.23 1.53
C ASN A 47 -22.86 -7.70 0.66
N GLU A 48 -22.33 -6.79 -0.15
CA GLU A 48 -21.20 -7.09 -1.04
C GLU A 48 -19.90 -7.23 -0.24
N VAL A 49 -19.68 -6.38 0.76
CA VAL A 49 -18.50 -6.47 1.64
C VAL A 49 -18.54 -7.74 2.49
N GLN A 50 -19.71 -8.16 2.98
CA GLN A 50 -19.86 -9.37 3.79
C GLN A 50 -19.78 -10.68 2.98
N ASN A 51 -19.81 -10.60 1.64
CA ASN A 51 -19.60 -11.78 0.80
C ASN A 51 -18.13 -12.21 0.83
N THR A 52 -17.84 -13.30 1.55
CA THR A 52 -16.51 -13.91 1.67
C THR A 52 -16.36 -15.18 0.84
N ASP A 53 -17.06 -15.29 -0.30
CA ASP A 53 -16.84 -16.39 -1.25
C ASP A 53 -15.37 -16.41 -1.71
N ALA A 54 -14.74 -17.59 -1.66
CA ALA A 54 -13.34 -17.78 -2.02
C ALA A 54 -13.05 -17.45 -3.51
N THR A 55 -14.07 -17.40 -4.34
CA THR A 55 -13.98 -17.09 -5.77
C THR A 55 -14.19 -15.61 -6.08
N ASP A 56 -14.52 -14.80 -5.08
CA ASP A 56 -14.72 -13.37 -5.24
C ASP A 56 -13.36 -12.68 -5.51
N PRO A 57 -13.19 -11.98 -6.64
CA PRO A 57 -11.94 -11.30 -6.96
C PRO A 57 -11.59 -10.16 -5.98
N LEU A 58 -12.55 -9.70 -5.17
CA LEU A 58 -12.36 -8.65 -4.16
C LEU A 58 -12.18 -9.22 -2.75
N LEU A 59 -12.01 -10.54 -2.61
CA LEU A 59 -11.92 -11.20 -1.30
C LEU A 59 -10.80 -10.61 -0.42
N CYS A 60 -9.61 -10.39 -0.96
CA CYS A 60 -8.48 -9.83 -0.20
C CYS A 60 -8.81 -8.44 0.33
N LEU A 61 -9.32 -7.54 -0.52
CA LEU A 61 -9.75 -6.19 -0.16
C LEU A 61 -10.77 -6.21 1.00
N LYS A 62 -11.76 -7.11 0.93
CA LYS A 62 -12.78 -7.24 1.99
C LYS A 62 -12.20 -7.78 3.30
N ILE A 63 -11.24 -8.71 3.22
CA ILE A 63 -10.53 -9.23 4.39
C ILE A 63 -9.69 -8.13 5.03
N HIS A 64 -8.97 -7.33 4.25
CA HIS A 64 -8.18 -6.20 4.75
C HIS A 64 -9.06 -5.10 5.36
N ALA A 65 -10.25 -4.88 4.80
CA ALA A 65 -11.24 -3.98 5.36
C ALA A 65 -11.95 -4.50 6.62
N ALA A 66 -11.76 -5.76 7.01
CA ALA A 66 -12.39 -6.30 8.21
C ALA A 66 -11.60 -5.88 9.46
N LYS A 67 -12.28 -5.27 10.44
CA LYS A 67 -11.73 -5.02 11.76
C LYS A 67 -11.92 -6.24 12.65
N THR A 68 -10.94 -6.51 13.51
CA THR A 68 -11.07 -7.54 14.55
C THR A 68 -11.47 -6.89 15.87
N LYS A 69 -12.53 -7.40 16.49
CA LYS A 69 -12.96 -7.01 17.83
C LYS A 69 -12.93 -8.25 18.73
N ILE A 70 -12.32 -8.11 19.90
CA ILE A 70 -12.29 -9.18 20.90
C ILE A 70 -13.37 -8.84 21.94
N VAL A 71 -14.39 -9.70 22.05
CA VAL A 71 -15.47 -9.57 23.04
C VAL A 71 -15.57 -10.89 23.79
N ASP A 72 -15.44 -10.86 25.12
CA ASP A 72 -15.56 -12.06 25.96
C ASP A 72 -14.70 -13.27 25.52
N PHE A 73 -13.48 -13.01 25.05
CA PHE A 73 -12.53 -13.99 24.47
C PHE A 73 -12.93 -14.58 23.11
N GLU A 74 -14.02 -14.12 22.52
CA GLU A 74 -14.41 -14.42 21.13
C GLU A 74 -13.83 -13.36 20.17
N ILE A 75 -13.51 -13.80 18.95
CA ILE A 75 -12.99 -12.94 17.87
C ILE A 75 -14.13 -12.66 16.90
N ASP A 76 -14.65 -11.44 16.94
CA ASP A 76 -15.63 -10.96 15.97
C ASP A 76 -14.94 -10.17 14.85
N LYS A 77 -15.43 -10.37 13.61
CA LYS A 77 -15.07 -9.53 12.47
C LYS A 77 -16.14 -8.48 12.23
N ILE A 78 -15.73 -7.23 12.17
CA ILE A 78 -16.59 -6.10 11.84
C ILE A 78 -16.21 -5.63 10.43
N TYR A 79 -17.16 -5.75 9.51
CA TYR A 79 -17.01 -5.28 8.14
C TYR A 79 -17.61 -3.87 7.99
N PRO A 80 -17.11 -3.05 7.05
CA PRO A 80 -17.74 -1.79 6.74
C PRO A 80 -19.13 -2.01 6.11
N ILE A 81 -20.05 -1.08 6.39
CA ILE A 81 -21.37 -1.00 5.76
C ILE A 81 -21.32 -0.35 4.38
N SER A 82 -20.22 0.35 4.07
CA SER A 82 -19.92 0.92 2.76
C SER A 82 -18.41 0.99 2.58
N LEU A 83 -17.91 0.56 1.42
CA LEU A 83 -16.49 0.58 1.08
C LEU A 83 -16.31 1.20 -0.30
N ILE A 84 -15.33 2.09 -0.42
CA ILE A 84 -14.90 2.67 -1.69
C ILE A 84 -13.38 2.46 -1.77
N GLY A 85 -12.90 1.84 -2.84
CA GLY A 85 -11.46 1.55 -2.94
C GLY A 85 -11.05 0.87 -4.22
N PHE A 86 -9.77 0.56 -4.32
CA PHE A 86 -9.18 -0.18 -5.43
C PHE A 86 -7.92 -0.91 -4.97
N THR A 87 -7.56 -1.94 -5.72
CA THR A 87 -6.37 -2.75 -5.48
C THR A 87 -5.30 -2.43 -6.53
N ILE A 88 -4.05 -2.32 -6.06
CA ILE A 88 -2.87 -2.13 -6.90
C ILE A 88 -2.02 -3.40 -6.81
N TYR A 89 -1.68 -3.97 -7.96
CA TYR A 89 -0.58 -4.93 -8.07
C TYR A 89 0.69 -4.12 -8.31
N ALA A 90 1.46 -3.88 -7.24
CA ALA A 90 2.54 -2.90 -7.26
C ALA A 90 3.72 -3.36 -8.13
N ALA A 91 4.22 -4.58 -7.89
CA ALA A 91 5.23 -5.26 -8.70
C ALA A 91 5.22 -6.77 -8.41
N GLN A 92 5.97 -7.58 -9.19
CA GLN A 92 6.20 -8.98 -8.82
C GLN A 92 6.94 -9.04 -7.47
N GLY A 93 6.60 -10.02 -6.64
CA GLY A 93 7.17 -10.14 -5.29
C GLY A 93 6.57 -9.17 -4.25
N CYS A 94 5.47 -8.49 -4.56
CA CYS A 94 4.71 -7.72 -3.58
C CYS A 94 3.38 -8.40 -3.25
N GLU A 95 2.88 -8.16 -2.03
CA GLU A 95 1.45 -8.35 -1.74
C GLU A 95 0.61 -7.29 -2.48
N GLU A 96 -0.70 -7.54 -2.58
CA GLU A 96 -1.65 -6.55 -3.08
C GLU A 96 -1.63 -5.28 -2.20
N LEU A 97 -1.63 -4.12 -2.83
CA LEU A 97 -1.72 -2.83 -2.15
C LEU A 97 -3.15 -2.30 -2.28
N ASP A 98 -3.90 -2.38 -1.18
CA ASP A 98 -5.29 -1.95 -1.14
C ASP A 98 -5.46 -0.52 -0.63
N ILE A 99 -5.95 0.36 -1.51
CA ILE A 99 -6.27 1.75 -1.18
C ILE A 99 -7.78 1.89 -1.10
N PHE A 100 -8.31 2.07 0.11
CA PHE A 100 -9.76 2.14 0.33
C PHE A 100 -10.13 3.05 1.50
N LEU A 101 -11.41 3.37 1.60
CA LEU A 101 -12.07 3.95 2.76
C LEU A 101 -13.30 3.10 3.06
N GLY A 102 -13.42 2.62 4.30
CA GLY A 102 -14.58 1.91 4.81
C GLY A 102 -15.32 2.74 5.84
N ARG A 103 -16.65 2.74 5.77
CA ARG A 103 -17.51 3.29 6.83
C ARG A 103 -18.13 2.15 7.61
N TYR A 104 -17.99 2.16 8.94
CA TYR A 104 -18.44 1.08 9.82
C TYR A 104 -19.75 1.45 10.52
N SER A 105 -20.46 0.48 11.07
CA SER A 105 -21.77 0.73 11.72
C SER A 105 -21.64 1.47 13.06
N ASP A 106 -20.48 1.38 13.71
CA ASP A 106 -20.17 2.00 14.99
C ASP A 106 -19.47 3.37 14.86
N SER A 107 -19.25 3.84 13.63
CA SER A 107 -18.51 5.06 13.35
C SER A 107 -19.13 5.85 12.19
N HIS A 108 -19.23 7.16 12.34
CA HIS A 108 -19.59 8.06 11.24
C HIS A 108 -18.40 8.46 10.37
N ILE A 109 -17.19 8.01 10.74
CA ILE A 109 -15.93 8.34 10.09
C ILE A 109 -15.63 7.30 9.00
N TRP A 110 -15.03 7.74 7.91
CA TRP A 110 -14.42 6.85 6.93
C TRP A 110 -13.00 6.57 7.32
N GLU A 111 -12.64 5.30 7.35
CA GLU A 111 -11.32 4.88 7.79
C GLU A 111 -10.88 3.60 7.09
N ALA A 112 -9.57 3.41 7.02
CA ALA A 112 -8.97 2.20 6.50
C ALA A 112 -7.66 1.93 7.23
N HIS A 113 -7.30 0.66 7.30
CA HIS A 113 -5.99 0.22 7.70
C HIS A 113 -5.59 -0.92 6.77
N SER A 114 -4.40 -0.86 6.22
CA SER A 114 -3.88 -1.87 5.30
C SER A 114 -2.36 -1.92 5.40
N PHE A 115 -1.77 -2.87 4.67
CA PHE A 115 -0.33 -3.01 4.59
C PHE A 115 0.07 -3.58 3.24
N CYS A 116 1.34 -3.43 2.87
CA CYS A 116 1.90 -4.08 1.70
C CYS A 116 3.33 -4.55 2.00
N LYS A 117 3.56 -5.86 1.89
CA LYS A 117 4.92 -6.41 1.92
C LYS A 117 5.59 -6.24 0.57
N THR A 118 6.82 -5.74 0.62
CA THR A 118 7.63 -5.46 -0.57
C THR A 118 8.91 -6.30 -0.63
N GLN A 119 9.26 -7.02 0.45
CA GLN A 119 10.54 -7.72 0.59
C GLN A 119 10.89 -8.70 -0.54
N TYR A 120 9.91 -9.41 -1.11
CA TYR A 120 10.19 -10.39 -2.16
C TYR A 120 10.41 -9.73 -3.53
N ALA A 121 10.05 -8.46 -3.71
CA ALA A 121 10.32 -7.72 -4.94
C ALA A 121 11.83 -7.60 -5.23
N ALA A 122 12.67 -7.81 -4.22
CA ALA A 122 14.12 -7.80 -4.32
C ALA A 122 14.72 -9.12 -4.85
N LEU A 123 13.92 -10.16 -5.09
CA LEU A 123 14.39 -11.42 -5.68
C LEU A 123 14.79 -11.19 -7.14
N GLU A 124 15.90 -11.81 -7.56
CA GLU A 124 16.44 -11.68 -8.93
C GLU A 124 15.41 -12.01 -10.02
N GLU A 125 14.60 -13.05 -9.82
CA GLU A 125 13.53 -13.44 -10.74
C GLU A 125 12.43 -12.39 -10.93
N TYR A 126 12.32 -11.42 -10.01
CA TYR A 126 11.38 -10.30 -10.06
C TYR A 126 12.06 -8.96 -10.38
N GLY A 127 13.33 -8.96 -10.76
CA GLY A 127 14.10 -7.77 -11.13
C GLY A 127 15.00 -7.21 -10.04
N GLY A 128 15.22 -7.98 -8.97
CA GLY A 128 16.25 -7.69 -7.97
C GLY A 128 16.01 -6.43 -7.15
N ILE A 129 17.07 -5.92 -6.54
CA ILE A 129 17.04 -4.75 -5.64
C ILE A 129 16.47 -3.50 -6.34
N LEU A 130 16.67 -3.34 -7.65
CA LEU A 130 16.10 -2.22 -8.41
C LEU A 130 14.57 -2.27 -8.47
N ASN A 131 13.99 -3.47 -8.61
CA ASN A 131 12.53 -3.61 -8.57
C ASN A 131 11.98 -3.31 -7.17
N PHE A 132 12.66 -3.76 -6.12
CA PHE A 132 12.34 -3.42 -4.73
C PHE A 132 12.37 -1.91 -4.47
N ILE A 133 13.45 -1.22 -4.83
CA ILE A 133 13.56 0.24 -4.65
C ILE A 133 12.42 0.94 -5.38
N LYS A 134 12.21 0.60 -6.65
CA LYS A 134 11.16 1.22 -7.48
C LYS A 134 9.79 1.05 -6.82
N VAL A 135 9.42 -0.16 -6.41
CA VAL A 135 8.10 -0.40 -5.85
C VAL A 135 7.93 0.23 -4.47
N HIS A 136 8.90 0.05 -3.57
CA HIS A 136 8.82 0.57 -2.21
C HIS A 136 8.73 2.10 -2.19
N THR A 137 9.56 2.78 -3.00
CA THR A 137 9.50 4.23 -3.13
C THR A 137 8.21 4.71 -3.82
N SER A 138 7.64 3.96 -4.76
CA SER A 138 6.34 4.28 -5.38
C SER A 138 5.20 4.21 -4.38
N ILE A 139 5.21 3.23 -3.47
CA ILE A 139 4.23 3.15 -2.38
C ILE A 139 4.37 4.36 -1.45
N VAL A 140 5.60 4.73 -1.08
CA VAL A 140 5.84 5.93 -0.26
C VAL A 140 5.33 7.20 -0.95
N LEU A 141 5.55 7.36 -2.26
CA LEU A 141 5.00 8.49 -3.02
C LEU A 141 3.47 8.49 -3.03
N MET A 142 2.85 7.31 -3.13
CA MET A 142 1.39 7.15 -3.04
C MET A 142 0.86 7.62 -1.67
N LEU A 143 1.56 7.28 -0.58
CA LEU A 143 1.21 7.72 0.77
C LEU A 143 1.48 9.22 0.98
N ASP A 144 2.52 9.79 0.37
CA ASP A 144 2.73 11.24 0.35
C ASP A 144 1.54 11.97 -0.30
N GLU A 145 0.92 11.40 -1.34
CA GLU A 145 -0.28 11.98 -1.94
C GLU A 145 -1.49 11.89 -0.99
N ALA A 146 -1.68 10.77 -0.29
CA ALA A 146 -2.70 10.66 0.75
C ALA A 146 -2.49 11.69 1.88
N GLN A 147 -1.23 11.98 2.24
CA GLN A 147 -0.90 13.03 3.20
C GLN A 147 -1.31 14.42 2.69
N LYS A 148 -1.03 14.76 1.42
CA LYS A 148 -1.43 16.05 0.82
C LYS A 148 -2.95 16.21 0.76
N LEU A 149 -3.68 15.11 0.57
CA LEU A 149 -5.14 15.09 0.61
C LEU A 149 -5.70 15.21 2.03
N GLY A 150 -4.85 15.12 3.06
CA GLY A 150 -5.23 15.26 4.46
C GLY A 150 -5.93 14.04 5.05
N ILE A 151 -5.79 12.87 4.42
CA ILE A 151 -6.47 11.63 4.86
C ILE A 151 -5.53 10.61 5.49
N LEU A 152 -4.22 10.80 5.41
CA LEU A 152 -3.23 9.88 6.00
C LEU A 152 -3.21 10.04 7.53
N GLU A 153 -3.54 8.98 8.27
CA GLU A 153 -3.56 9.00 9.74
C GLU A 153 -2.23 8.49 10.32
N GLU A 154 -1.75 7.34 9.86
CA GLU A 154 -0.50 6.73 10.34
C GLU A 154 0.23 5.99 9.21
N VAL A 155 1.56 5.94 9.30
CA VAL A 155 2.41 5.05 8.50
C VAL A 155 3.44 4.44 9.44
N VAL A 156 3.62 3.13 9.34
CA VAL A 156 4.71 2.39 9.97
C VAL A 156 5.43 1.60 8.88
N ASP A 157 6.59 2.08 8.49
CA ASP A 157 7.46 1.41 7.52
C ASP A 157 8.58 0.67 8.26
N GLU A 158 8.57 -0.67 8.16
CA GLU A 158 9.57 -1.52 8.79
C GLU A 158 11.00 -1.26 8.28
N SER A 159 11.15 -0.59 7.11
CA SER A 159 12.46 -0.20 6.56
C SER A 159 12.96 1.18 7.02
N HIS A 160 12.12 1.94 7.72
CA HIS A 160 12.36 3.34 8.13
C HIS A 160 12.57 4.34 6.98
N TYR A 161 12.25 3.97 5.73
CA TYR A 161 12.34 4.87 4.60
C TYR A 161 11.23 5.93 4.61
N TRP A 162 10.07 5.61 5.21
CA TRP A 162 9.00 6.57 5.44
C TRP A 162 9.47 7.80 6.26
N GLU A 163 10.36 7.62 7.22
CA GLU A 163 10.84 8.71 8.07
C GLU A 163 12.10 9.35 7.50
N ASP A 164 13.06 8.52 7.09
CA ASP A 164 14.40 9.01 6.76
C ASP A 164 14.54 9.47 5.31
N ARG A 165 13.66 8.98 4.40
CA ARG A 165 13.78 9.16 2.94
C ARG A 165 15.20 8.84 2.42
N ASN A 166 15.90 7.94 3.11
CA ASN A 166 17.30 7.62 2.85
C ASN A 166 17.42 6.33 2.04
N LEU A 167 17.63 6.48 0.74
CA LEU A 167 17.72 5.34 -0.17
C LEU A 167 18.86 4.38 0.17
N LYS A 168 19.99 4.89 0.69
CA LYS A 168 21.11 4.04 1.09
C LYS A 168 20.72 3.14 2.25
N LYS A 169 20.06 3.68 3.28
CA LYS A 169 19.56 2.88 4.41
C LYS A 169 18.53 1.85 3.95
N LEU A 170 17.59 2.23 3.08
CA LEU A 170 16.61 1.31 2.51
C LEU A 170 17.28 0.11 1.81
N ILE A 171 18.35 0.36 1.04
CA ILE A 171 19.13 -0.70 0.38
C ILE A 171 19.85 -1.56 1.41
N GLU A 172 20.47 -0.96 2.44
CA GLU A 172 21.12 -1.69 3.52
C GLU A 172 20.15 -2.64 4.23
N GLU A 173 18.93 -2.19 4.54
CA GLU A 173 17.89 -3.00 5.20
C GLU A 173 17.46 -4.22 4.38
N ILE A 174 17.17 -4.04 3.08
CA ILE A 174 16.79 -5.19 2.23
C ILE A 174 17.95 -6.16 2.04
N MET A 175 19.18 -5.67 1.94
CA MET A 175 20.35 -6.52 1.82
C MET A 175 20.61 -7.33 3.08
N ILE A 176 20.47 -6.72 4.27
CA ILE A 176 20.52 -7.43 5.56
C ILE A 176 19.46 -8.53 5.59
N TRP A 177 18.24 -8.23 5.14
CA TRP A 177 17.16 -9.21 5.04
C TRP A 177 17.50 -10.37 4.09
N GLN A 178 18.17 -10.09 2.96
CA GLN A 178 18.67 -11.11 2.03
C GLN A 178 19.92 -11.86 2.54
N GLY A 179 20.52 -11.42 3.65
CA GLY A 179 21.78 -11.97 4.17
C GLY A 179 23.04 -11.49 3.41
N LEU A 180 22.92 -10.43 2.61
CA LEU A 180 24.01 -9.81 1.84
C LEU A 180 24.48 -8.56 2.59
N THR A 181 25.78 -8.42 2.89
CA THR A 181 26.29 -7.26 3.67
C THR A 181 27.40 -6.46 2.98
N SER A 182 27.90 -6.91 1.82
CA SER A 182 29.10 -6.35 1.17
C SER A 182 28.88 -5.55 -0.13
N GLU A 183 27.67 -5.47 -0.68
CA GLU A 183 27.45 -5.05 -2.10
C GLU A 183 26.75 -3.67 -2.28
N VAL A 184 26.46 -2.93 -1.21
CA VAL A 184 25.65 -1.68 -1.24
C VAL A 184 26.24 -0.60 -2.17
N GLY A 185 27.57 -0.45 -2.16
CA GLY A 185 28.26 0.60 -2.91
C GLY A 185 28.17 0.44 -4.42
N GLU A 186 28.17 -0.81 -4.91
CA GLU A 186 28.09 -1.12 -6.34
C GLU A 186 26.69 -0.83 -6.89
N ILE A 187 25.66 -1.22 -6.14
CA ILE A 187 24.24 -0.99 -6.48
C ILE A 187 23.93 0.51 -6.59
N LEU A 188 24.40 1.32 -5.62
CA LEU A 188 24.23 2.78 -5.67
C LEU A 188 24.91 3.39 -6.91
N GLY A 189 26.07 2.85 -7.31
CA GLY A 189 26.76 3.26 -8.52
C GLY A 189 26.01 2.89 -9.81
N GLU A 190 25.24 1.80 -9.83
CA GLU A 190 24.37 1.43 -10.95
C GLU A 190 23.14 2.33 -11.08
N ILE A 191 22.48 2.63 -9.96
CA ILE A 191 21.31 3.53 -9.93
C ILE A 191 21.70 4.91 -10.49
N SER A 192 22.81 5.48 -10.03
CA SER A 192 23.28 6.80 -10.47
C SER A 192 23.57 6.85 -11.98
N ARG A 193 24.16 5.78 -12.54
CA ARG A 193 24.43 5.66 -13.98
C ARG A 193 23.14 5.58 -14.79
N ASN A 194 22.14 4.84 -14.33
CA ASN A 194 20.85 4.70 -15.00
C ASN A 194 20.00 5.98 -14.93
N SER A 195 20.04 6.72 -13.82
CA SER A 195 19.34 8.02 -13.71
C SER A 195 19.90 9.09 -14.66
N SER A 196 21.20 9.01 -14.98
CA SER A 196 21.87 9.98 -15.87
C SER A 196 21.50 9.79 -17.36
N PHE A 197 20.99 8.61 -17.74
CA PHE A 197 20.51 8.34 -19.10
C PHE A 197 19.09 8.86 -19.36
N ASN A 198 18.29 9.11 -18.33
CA ASN A 198 16.92 9.62 -18.46
C ASN A 198 16.82 11.14 -18.69
N TYR A 199 17.95 11.87 -18.76
CA TYR A 199 18.01 13.30 -19.08
C TYR A 199 18.45 13.61 -20.52
N LEU A 200 18.54 12.60 -21.40
CA LEU A 200 19.04 12.76 -22.77
C LEU A 200 18.07 12.33 -23.90
N ASN A 201 16.77 12.16 -23.64
CA ASN A 201 15.77 11.94 -24.68
C ASN A 201 14.59 12.90 -24.57
#